data_AF-A0AAP9Y671-F1
#
_entry.id   AF-A0AAP9Y671-F1
#
_cell.length_a   1.000
_cell.length_b   1.000
_cell.length_c   1.000
_cell.angle_alpha   90.00
_cell.angle_beta   90.00
_cell.angle_gamma   90.00
#
_symmetry.space_group_name_H-M   'P 1'
#
loop_
_entity.id
_entity.type
_entity.pdbx_description
1 polymer ?
#
loop_
_entity_poly.entity_id
_entity_poly.type
_entity_poly.pdbx_seq_one_letter_code
_entity_poly.pdbx_strand_id
1 'polypeptide(L)' 'MIHRLIVERLDRTLSTDEASHVERHLSMCPDCCVFDEQMSEIRKACKALKEGKAVWPEPLRDDDAK' A
#
# COMPACT_ATOMS: atom_id res chain seq x y z
N MET A 1 7.59 -16.27 1.64
CA MET A 1 7.63 -14.98 0.92
C MET A 1 6.36 -14.21 1.27
N ILE A 2 6.34 -13.51 2.41
CA ILE A 2 5.13 -12.84 2.90
C ILE A 2 4.80 -11.58 2.09
N HIS A 3 5.81 -10.80 1.68
CA HIS A 3 5.64 -9.60 0.85
C HIS A 3 4.88 -9.91 -0.45
N ARG A 4 5.09 -11.09 -1.03
CA ARG A 4 4.34 -11.53 -2.22
C ARG A 4 2.85 -11.62 -1.95
N LEU A 5 2.43 -12.25 -0.85
CA LEU A 5 1.02 -12.37 -0.48
C LEU A 5 0.41 -11.00 -0.11
N ILE A 6 1.19 -10.14 0.54
CA ILE A 6 0.79 -8.76 0.86
C ILE A 6 0.50 -7.96 -0.43
N VAL A 7 1.31 -8.11 -1.47
CA VAL A 7 1.05 -7.46 -2.76
C VAL A 7 -0.12 -8.11 -3.48
N GLU A 8 -0.16 -9.44 -3.54
CA GLU A 8 -1.21 -10.17 -4.26
C GLU A 8 -2.61 -9.90 -3.71
N ARG A 9 -2.78 -9.69 -2.41
CA ARG A 9 -4.10 -9.36 -1.81
C ARG A 9 -4.69 -8.02 -2.29
N LEU A 10 -3.86 -7.15 -2.85
CA LEU A 10 -4.29 -5.87 -3.44
C LEU A 10 -4.81 -6.01 -4.88
N ASP A 11 -4.50 -7.15 -5.51
CA ASP A 11 -4.83 -7.47 -6.90
C ASP A 11 -5.90 -8.55 -7.03
N ARG A 12 -5.91 -9.51 -6.11
CA ARG A 12 -6.83 -10.64 -6.09
C ARG A 12 -7.30 -10.94 -4.68
N THR A 13 -8.41 -11.65 -4.58
CA THR A 13 -8.82 -12.27 -3.32
C THR A 13 -7.85 -13.40 -2.98
N LEU A 14 -7.33 -13.40 -1.75
CA LEU A 14 -6.54 -14.50 -1.20
C LEU A 14 -7.45 -15.65 -0.75
N SER A 15 -6.93 -16.87 -0.76
CA SER A 15 -7.58 -17.98 -0.06
C SER A 15 -7.55 -17.76 1.47
N THR A 16 -8.41 -18.46 2.21
CA THR A 16 -8.50 -18.33 3.67
C THR A 16 -7.16 -18.60 4.37
N ASP A 17 -6.41 -19.59 3.90
CA ASP A 17 -5.09 -19.93 4.46
C ASP A 17 -4.06 -18.83 4.20
N GLU A 18 -3.99 -18.32 2.97
CA GLU A 18 -3.13 -17.21 2.60
C GLU A 18 -3.45 -15.93 3.41
N ALA A 19 -4.74 -15.60 3.55
CA ALA A 19 -5.18 -14.44 4.33
C ALA A 19 -4.79 -14.57 5.81
N SER A 20 -5.07 -15.75 6.41
CA SER A 20 -4.70 -16.03 7.80
C SER A 20 -3.19 -15.97 8.02
N HIS A 21 -2.40 -16.42 7.05
CA HIS A 21 -0.95 -16.34 7.10
C HIS A 21 -0.46 -14.88 7.08
N VAL A 22 -1.04 -14.04 6.23
CA VAL A 22 -0.72 -12.60 6.18
C VAL A 22 -1.11 -11.91 7.49
N GLU A 23 -2.32 -12.11 8.00
CA GLU A 23 -2.78 -11.50 9.25
C GLU A 23 -1.89 -11.87 10.44
N ARG A 24 -1.57 -13.16 10.58
CA ARG A 24 -0.65 -13.63 11.62
C ARG A 24 0.75 -13.02 11.49
N HIS A 25 1.24 -12.82 10.28
CA HIS A 25 2.56 -12.21 10.09
C HIS A 25 2.54 -10.73 10.47
N LEU A 26 1.53 -9.98 10.01
CA LEU A 26 1.39 -8.56 10.31
C LEU A 26 1.22 -8.28 11.81
N SER A 27 0.59 -9.19 12.57
CA SER A 27 0.51 -9.03 14.03
C SER A 27 1.85 -9.15 14.76
N MET A 28 2.89 -9.68 14.09
CA MET A 28 4.21 -9.96 14.69
C MET A 28 5.36 -9.16 14.05
N CYS A 29 5.15 -8.50 12.91
CA CYS A 29 6.21 -7.84 12.15
C CYS A 29 5.83 -6.40 11.79
N PRO A 30 6.28 -5.39 12.57
CA PRO A 30 6.03 -3.98 12.30
C PRO A 30 6.53 -3.51 10.93
N ASP A 31 7.68 -4.02 10.47
CA ASP A 31 8.24 -3.66 9.15
C ASP A 31 7.30 -4.10 8.01
N CYS A 32 6.64 -5.25 8.16
CA CYS A 32 5.67 -5.71 7.19
C CYS A 32 4.36 -4.92 7.26
N CYS A 33 4.00 -4.35 8.41
CA CYS A 33 2.88 -3.39 8.49
C CYS A 33 3.18 -2.13 7.69
N VAL A 34 4.38 -1.56 7.86
CA VAL A 34 4.82 -0.39 7.08
C VAL A 34 4.86 -0.72 5.59
N PHE A 35 5.40 -1.88 5.21
CA PHE A 35 5.39 -2.33 3.83
C PHE A 35 3.98 -2.46 3.25
N ASP A 36 3.05 -3.03 4.02
CA ASP A 36 1.64 -3.18 3.64
C ASP A 36 0.94 -1.82 3.42
N GLU A 37 1.16 -0.86 4.32
CA GLU A 37 0.67 0.51 4.17
C GLU A 37 1.23 1.16 2.90
N GLN A 38 2.55 1.06 2.67
CA GLN A 38 3.20 1.60 1.47
C GLN A 38 2.62 1.03 0.17
N MET A 39 2.48 -0.29 0.09
CA MET A 39 1.92 -0.94 -1.10
C MET A 39 0.46 -0.54 -1.32
N SER A 40 -0.31 -0.38 -0.24
CA SER A 40 -1.71 0.07 -0.29
C SER A 40 -1.82 1.50 -0.82
N GLU A 41 -0.96 2.42 -0.39
CA GLU A 41 -0.93 3.80 -0.89
C GLU A 41 -0.51 3.88 -2.36
N ILE A 42 0.52 3.13 -2.75
CA ILE A 42 0.93 3.02 -4.17
C ILE A 42 -0.24 2.50 -5.01
N ARG A 43 -0.94 1.47 -4.54
CA ARG A 43 -2.09 0.90 -5.26
C ARG A 43 -3.22 1.92 -5.43
N LYS A 44 -3.53 2.71 -4.40
CA LYS A 44 -4.51 3.80 -4.48
C LYS A 44 -4.09 4.85 -5.50
N ALA A 45 -2.83 5.28 -5.48
CA ALA A 45 -2.29 6.25 -6.44
C ALA A 45 -2.37 5.73 -7.89
N CYS A 46 -1.97 4.48 -8.13
CA CYS A 46 -2.08 3.85 -9.45
C CYS A 46 -3.54 3.76 -9.93
N LYS A 47 -4.48 3.44 -9.04
CA LYS A 47 -5.91 3.41 -9.36
C LYS A 47 -6.44 4.81 -9.69
N ALA A 48 -6.07 5.82 -8.91
CA ALA A 48 -6.44 7.20 -9.16
C ALA A 48 -5.90 7.69 -10.51
N LEU A 49 -4.66 7.34 -10.86
CA LEU A 49 -4.07 7.63 -12.17
C LEU A 49 -4.86 6.97 -13.31
N LYS A 50 -5.18 5.69 -13.17
CA LYS A 50 -5.96 4.94 -14.16
C LYS A 50 -7.36 5.53 -14.36
N GLU A 51 -7.98 6.04 -13.30
CA GLU A 51 -9.31 6.64 -13.34
C GLU A 51 -9.32 8.14 -13.73
N GLY A 52 -8.14 8.75 -13.94
CA GLY A 52 -8.04 10.19 -14.20
C GLY A 52 -8.40 11.07 -13.00
N LYS A 53 -8.32 10.52 -11.79
CA LYS A 53 -8.65 11.19 -10.51
C LYS A 53 -7.42 11.44 -9.64
N ALA A 54 -6.23 11.35 -10.20
CA ALA A 54 -5.00 11.59 -9.46
C ALA A 54 -4.96 13.04 -8.98
N VAL A 55 -4.98 13.23 -7.66
CA VAL A 55 -4.76 14.52 -7.02
C VAL A 55 -3.30 14.54 -6.60
N TRP A 56 -2.53 15.38 -7.27
CA TRP A 56 -1.16 15.67 -6.88
C TRP A 56 -1.21 16.90 -5.97
N PRO A 57 -0.75 16.82 -4.71
CA PRO A 57 -0.54 18.03 -3.95
C PRO A 57 0.40 18.94 -4.77
N GLU A 58 0.05 20.21 -4.90
CA GLU A 58 0.97 21.17 -5.53
C GLU A 58 2.31 21.11 -4.79
N PRO A 59 3.44 21.14 -5.51
CA PRO A 59 4.74 21.24 -4.87
C PRO A 59 4.72 22.42 -3.90
N LEU A 60 5.13 22.20 -2.65
CA LEU A 60 5.45 23.28 -1.72
C LEU A 60 6.42 24.21 -2.46
N ARG A 61 5.96 25.41 -2.82
CA ARG A 61 6.82 26.43 -3.37
C ARG A 61 7.83 26.77 -2.28
N ASP A 62 9.11 26.77 -2.61
CA ASP A 62 10.22 27.08 -1.68
C ASP A 62 10.15 28.50 -1.08
N ASP A 63 9.12 29.31 -1.40
CA ASP A 63 8.92 30.68 -0.93
C ASP A 63 8.47 30.81 0.54
N ASP A 64 8.05 29.73 1.21
CA ASP A 64 7.65 29.76 2.63
C ASP A 64 8.82 29.56 3.61
N ALA A 65 10.06 29.42 3.11
CA ALA A 65 11.27 29.46 3.92
C ALA A 65 11.74 30.91 4.10
N LYS A 66 11.00 31.72 4.87
CA LYS A 66 11.43 33.07 5.27
C LYS A 66 11.50 33.23 6.79
#